data_AF-A0A2R4XFI9-F1
#
_entry.id   AF-A0A2R4XFI9-F1
#
_cell.length_a   1.000
_cell.length_b   1.000
_cell.length_c   1.000
_cell.angle_alpha   90.00
_cell.angle_beta   90.00
_cell.angle_gamma   90.00
#
_symmetry.space_group_name_H-M   'P 1'
#
loop_
_entity.id
_entity.type
_entity.pdbx_description
1 polymer ?
#
loop_
_entity_poly.entity_id
_entity_poly.type
_entity_poly.pdbx_seq_one_letter_code
_entity_poly.pdbx_strand_id
1 'polypeptide(L)'
;MSAFAVVFRPLFFVLALWLCVIPRMAQAQAQDTKLAIELWAEAESFRSLASQNFLMALRSASTPDANLTFAELGKALWREDAGADGWSVFFRHSLINFVAGGSELEFVAFQHPWADIVLMTGWSRSSTDSRLRIVVVGMAMGSVARGAKAPFPTGLAWMNGKRYAPEAVGELNASTTNAIASFEAGITRNPFADIGEAGGEAMVAGAALQWMEHQVNLSALFGNHPKARAMRFAWNELIVAGQRGTLGKILPPAISADIFKAIEPELWATLEPVVYLESSKTAVALFTSWRNPDVYAVLTLRGDDDHMEIVDFGFYRFSGFITEDAQ
;
A
#
# COMPACT_ATOMS: atom_id res chain seq x y z
N MET A 1 3.36 55.10 -51.56
CA MET A 1 3.72 55.32 -50.14
C MET A 1 2.71 54.54 -49.31
N SER A 2 2.98 53.24 -49.14
CA SER A 2 3.58 52.67 -47.92
C SER A 2 2.57 52.67 -46.76
N ALA A 3 1.66 51.69 -46.69
CA ALA A 3 1.92 50.35 -46.15
C ALA A 3 2.46 50.38 -44.71
N PHE A 4 1.80 51.14 -43.82
CA PHE A 4 2.17 51.21 -42.40
C PHE A 4 1.03 50.91 -41.40
N ALA A 5 -0.18 50.57 -41.85
CA ALA A 5 -1.34 50.45 -40.96
C ALA A 5 -1.86 49.02 -40.71
N VAL A 6 -1.31 47.98 -41.33
CA VAL A 6 -1.91 46.62 -41.27
C VAL A 6 -1.04 45.57 -40.54
N VAL A 7 0.20 45.89 -40.18
CA VAL A 7 1.12 44.91 -39.57
C VAL A 7 1.22 45.01 -38.04
N PHE A 8 0.61 46.01 -37.39
CA PHE A 8 0.78 46.23 -35.94
C PHE A 8 -0.31 45.65 -35.02
N ARG A 9 -1.29 44.89 -35.55
CA ARG A 9 -2.34 44.24 -34.73
C ARG A 9 -2.15 42.76 -34.34
N PRO A 10 -1.29 41.93 -34.99
CA PRO A 10 -1.08 40.56 -34.52
C PRO A 10 0.05 40.44 -33.48
N LEU A 11 0.97 41.41 -33.37
CA LEU A 11 2.09 41.32 -32.43
C LEU A 11 1.72 41.58 -30.96
N PHE A 12 0.68 42.39 -30.69
CA PHE A 12 0.22 42.60 -29.31
C PHE A 12 -0.58 41.43 -28.75
N PHE A 13 -1.25 40.64 -29.59
CA PHE A 13 -2.00 39.46 -29.15
C PHE A 13 -1.11 38.23 -28.89
N VAL A 14 0.03 38.11 -29.57
CA VAL A 14 0.99 37.03 -29.32
C VAL A 14 1.78 37.29 -28.02
N LEU A 15 2.17 38.54 -27.73
CA LEU A 15 2.84 38.86 -26.46
C LEU A 15 1.89 38.82 -25.24
N ALA A 16 0.61 39.17 -25.41
CA ALA A 16 -0.39 39.05 -24.35
C ALA A 16 -0.79 37.59 -24.06
N LEU A 17 -0.80 36.71 -25.07
CA LEU A 17 -1.00 35.27 -24.82
C LEU A 17 0.22 34.60 -24.17
N TRP A 18 1.44 35.03 -24.52
CA TRP A 18 2.66 34.50 -23.88
C TRP A 18 2.79 34.94 -22.42
N LEU A 19 2.28 36.11 -22.03
CA LEU A 19 2.24 36.55 -20.63
C LEU A 19 1.06 35.96 -19.82
N CYS A 20 0.06 35.35 -20.46
CA CYS A 20 -1.10 34.73 -19.80
C CYS A 20 -1.02 33.20 -19.68
N VAL A 21 -0.16 32.53 -20.45
CA VAL A 21 -0.04 31.05 -20.46
C VAL A 21 1.11 30.55 -19.57
N ILE A 22 2.19 31.32 -19.42
CA ILE A 22 3.31 30.96 -18.54
C ILE A 22 2.92 30.93 -17.05
N PRO A 23 2.06 31.83 -16.52
CA PRO A 23 1.57 31.69 -15.15
C PRO A 23 0.65 30.48 -15.02
N ARG A 24 -0.11 30.12 -16.06
CA ARG A 24 -1.08 29.01 -16.01
C ARG A 24 -0.43 27.64 -15.98
N MET A 25 0.72 27.42 -16.62
CA MET A 25 1.42 26.13 -16.49
C MET A 25 2.17 26.03 -15.17
N ALA A 26 2.78 27.12 -14.69
CA ALA A 26 3.35 27.14 -13.34
C ALA A 26 2.26 27.02 -12.25
N GLN A 27 1.07 27.57 -12.49
CA GLN A 27 -0.08 27.52 -11.58
C GLN A 27 -0.85 26.21 -11.71
N ALA A 28 -0.94 25.57 -12.89
CA ALA A 28 -1.46 24.22 -13.04
C ALA A 28 -0.50 23.22 -12.40
N GLN A 29 0.81 23.29 -12.66
CA GLN A 29 1.80 22.43 -12.01
C GLN A 29 1.87 22.68 -10.49
N ALA A 30 1.73 23.92 -10.02
CA ALA A 30 1.64 24.23 -8.60
C ALA A 30 0.28 23.85 -7.98
N GLN A 31 -0.81 23.87 -8.75
CA GLN A 31 -2.15 23.47 -8.31
C GLN A 31 -2.28 21.96 -8.26
N ASP A 32 -1.68 21.24 -9.19
CA ASP A 32 -1.54 19.78 -9.20
C ASP A 32 -0.64 19.34 -8.05
N THR A 33 0.47 20.06 -7.79
CA THR A 33 1.32 19.80 -6.62
C THR A 33 0.57 20.06 -5.30
N LYS A 34 -0.16 21.18 -5.20
CA LYS A 34 -0.96 21.50 -4.02
C LYS A 34 -2.06 20.46 -3.81
N LEU A 35 -2.75 20.07 -4.87
CA LEU A 35 -3.80 19.04 -4.82
C LEU A 35 -3.22 17.68 -4.45
N ALA A 36 -2.06 17.30 -4.98
CA ALA A 36 -1.36 16.07 -4.62
C ALA A 36 -1.01 16.05 -3.13
N ILE A 37 -0.49 17.16 -2.58
CA ILE A 37 -0.20 17.29 -1.15
C ILE A 37 -1.49 17.22 -0.31
N GLU A 38 -2.54 17.91 -0.73
CA GLU A 38 -3.85 17.88 -0.04
C GLU A 38 -4.45 16.46 -0.04
N LEU A 39 -4.47 15.79 -1.20
CA LEU A 39 -4.98 14.45 -1.36
C LEU A 39 -4.16 13.43 -0.54
N TRP A 40 -2.83 13.53 -0.58
CA TRP A 40 -1.97 12.69 0.24
C TRP A 40 -2.23 12.88 1.73
N ALA A 41 -2.34 14.13 2.19
CA ALA A 41 -2.60 14.42 3.59
C ALA A 41 -3.96 13.88 4.06
N GLU A 42 -5.01 14.01 3.23
CA GLU A 42 -6.34 13.48 3.53
C GLU A 42 -6.35 11.93 3.49
N ALA A 43 -5.68 11.32 2.51
CA ALA A 43 -5.56 9.87 2.40
C ALA A 43 -4.78 9.26 3.57
N GLU A 44 -3.66 9.87 3.97
CA GLU A 44 -2.84 9.40 5.09
C GLU A 44 -3.55 9.65 6.43
N SER A 45 -4.23 10.79 6.59
CA SER A 45 -5.07 11.04 7.76
C SER A 45 -6.19 10.02 7.87
N PHE A 46 -6.84 9.67 6.75
CA PHE A 46 -7.84 8.62 6.71
C PHE A 46 -7.25 7.26 7.05
N ARG A 47 -6.14 6.84 6.42
CA ARG A 47 -5.48 5.55 6.69
C ARG A 47 -5.08 5.42 8.16
N SER A 48 -4.41 6.43 8.71
CA SER A 48 -3.95 6.48 10.10
C SER A 48 -5.09 6.42 11.10
N LEU A 49 -6.19 7.14 10.84
CA LEU A 49 -7.38 7.05 11.69
C LEU A 49 -8.11 5.71 11.50
N ALA A 50 -8.22 5.23 10.27
CA ALA A 50 -8.88 3.99 9.92
C ALA A 50 -8.18 2.77 10.54
N SER A 51 -6.85 2.81 10.65
CA SER A 51 -6.06 1.76 11.27
C SER A 51 -6.30 1.62 12.78
N GLN A 52 -6.84 2.68 13.42
CA GLN A 52 -7.13 2.72 14.85
C GLN A 52 -8.64 2.60 15.13
N ASN A 53 -9.47 3.26 14.31
CA ASN A 53 -10.92 3.32 14.44
C ASN A 53 -11.55 3.62 13.07
N PHE A 54 -11.83 2.57 12.31
CA PHE A 54 -12.42 2.67 10.99
C PHE A 54 -13.76 3.43 10.95
N LEU A 55 -14.64 3.25 11.93
CA LEU A 55 -15.93 3.94 11.94
C LEU A 55 -15.79 5.46 12.13
N MET A 56 -14.83 5.91 12.93
CA MET A 56 -14.50 7.34 13.02
C MET A 56 -13.92 7.86 11.71
N ALA A 57 -13.03 7.10 11.07
CA ALA A 57 -12.46 7.47 9.78
C ALA A 57 -13.53 7.69 8.72
N LEU A 58 -14.47 6.74 8.57
CA LEU A 58 -15.60 6.85 7.65
C LEU A 58 -16.46 8.10 7.92
N ARG A 59 -16.80 8.37 9.19
CA ARG A 59 -17.59 9.57 9.56
C ARG A 59 -16.88 10.86 9.17
N SER A 60 -15.55 10.88 9.21
CA SER A 60 -14.76 12.08 8.96
C SER A 60 -14.51 12.35 7.48
N ALA A 61 -14.29 11.30 6.68
CA ALA A 61 -13.70 11.40 5.35
C ALA A 61 -14.53 10.76 4.23
N SER A 62 -15.67 10.13 4.52
CA SER A 62 -16.45 9.37 3.52
C SER A 62 -17.92 9.80 3.50
N THR A 63 -18.57 9.67 2.34
CA THR A 63 -20.00 9.89 2.18
C THR A 63 -20.83 8.69 2.67
N PRO A 64 -22.14 8.88 2.94
CA PRO A 64 -23.01 7.76 3.31
C PRO A 64 -23.02 6.62 2.29
N ASP A 65 -23.04 6.93 0.99
CA ASP A 65 -23.06 5.91 -0.07
C ASP A 65 -21.74 5.12 -0.10
N ALA A 66 -20.60 5.80 0.00
CA ALA A 66 -19.30 5.14 0.10
C ALA A 66 -19.20 4.26 1.37
N ASN A 67 -19.80 4.69 2.49
CA ASN A 67 -19.86 3.88 3.71
C ASN A 67 -20.66 2.58 3.51
N LEU A 68 -21.74 2.62 2.73
CA LEU A 68 -22.50 1.42 2.37
C LEU A 68 -21.65 0.48 1.51
N THR A 69 -20.90 1.01 0.53
CA THR A 69 -19.99 0.19 -0.29
C THR A 69 -18.88 -0.45 0.56
N PHE A 70 -18.30 0.29 1.52
CA PHE A 70 -17.35 -0.28 2.49
C PHE A 70 -17.96 -1.42 3.31
N ALA A 71 -19.23 -1.30 3.71
CA ALA A 71 -19.93 -2.36 4.44
C ALA A 71 -20.17 -3.60 3.56
N GLU A 72 -20.59 -3.42 2.30
CA GLU A 72 -20.79 -4.53 1.37
C GLU A 72 -19.49 -5.25 1.02
N LEU A 73 -18.43 -4.50 0.71
CA LEU A 73 -17.08 -5.07 0.51
C LEU A 73 -16.62 -5.81 1.77
N GLY A 74 -16.95 -5.29 2.95
CA GLY A 74 -16.58 -5.91 4.20
C GLY A 74 -17.21 -7.29 4.42
N LYS A 75 -18.47 -7.48 4.02
CA LYS A 75 -19.12 -8.79 4.04
C LYS A 75 -18.45 -9.81 3.13
N ALA A 76 -17.79 -9.35 2.06
CA ALA A 76 -17.04 -10.23 1.16
C ALA A 76 -15.69 -10.62 1.76
N LEU A 77 -14.99 -9.69 2.40
CA LEU A 77 -13.63 -9.88 2.92
C LEU A 77 -13.58 -10.65 4.25
N TRP A 78 -14.50 -10.36 5.18
CA TRP A 78 -14.51 -10.97 6.51
C TRP A 78 -15.70 -11.91 6.68
N ARG A 79 -15.46 -13.03 7.35
CA ARG A 79 -16.54 -13.87 7.86
C ARG A 79 -17.06 -13.22 9.16
N GLU A 80 -18.37 -13.13 9.32
CA GLU A 80 -19.08 -12.54 10.47
C GLU A 80 -19.04 -10.99 10.59
N ASP A 81 -19.70 -10.42 11.61
CA ASP A 81 -19.89 -8.98 11.87
C ASP A 81 -18.59 -8.21 12.24
N ALA A 82 -17.41 -8.78 11.99
CA ALA A 82 -16.10 -8.23 12.33
C ALA A 82 -15.66 -7.03 11.44
N GLY A 83 -16.58 -6.40 10.70
CA GLY A 83 -16.26 -5.50 9.60
C GLY A 83 -15.38 -4.31 9.97
N ALA A 84 -15.66 -3.61 11.08
CA ALA A 84 -14.90 -2.43 11.46
C ALA A 84 -13.47 -2.75 11.95
N ASP A 85 -13.32 -3.83 12.71
CA ASP A 85 -12.01 -4.28 13.19
C ASP A 85 -11.17 -4.84 12.03
N GLY A 86 -11.81 -5.57 11.12
CA GLY A 86 -11.20 -6.10 9.90
C GLY A 86 -10.64 -4.99 8.99
N TRP A 87 -11.41 -3.92 8.76
CA TRP A 87 -10.91 -2.74 8.05
C TRP A 87 -9.75 -2.08 8.79
N SER A 88 -9.80 -2.00 10.12
CA SER A 88 -8.72 -1.41 10.91
C SER A 88 -7.41 -2.23 10.77
N VAL A 89 -7.50 -3.55 10.69
CA VAL A 89 -6.34 -4.42 10.36
C VAL A 89 -5.84 -4.15 8.94
N PHE A 90 -6.74 -4.04 7.95
CA PHE A 90 -6.35 -3.72 6.57
C PHE A 90 -5.56 -2.39 6.49
N PHE A 91 -6.05 -1.31 7.11
CA PHE A 91 -5.41 0.00 7.01
C PHE A 91 -4.12 0.15 7.83
N ARG A 92 -3.90 -0.69 8.86
CA ARG A 92 -2.62 -0.72 9.59
C ARG A 92 -1.43 -1.01 8.68
N HIS A 93 -1.62 -1.84 7.66
CA HIS A 93 -0.53 -2.33 6.82
C HIS A 93 -0.65 -1.93 5.36
N SER A 94 -1.57 -1.00 5.04
CA SER A 94 -1.78 -0.53 3.68
C SER A 94 -0.77 0.54 3.26
N LEU A 95 -0.27 0.43 2.04
CA LEU A 95 0.48 1.47 1.34
C LEU A 95 -0.48 2.37 0.56
N ILE A 96 -0.13 3.64 0.40
CA ILE A 96 -0.92 4.62 -0.36
C ILE A 96 -0.25 4.87 -1.70
N ASN A 97 -0.94 4.58 -2.78
CA ASN A 97 -0.61 5.04 -4.13
C ASN A 97 -1.73 5.98 -4.59
N PHE A 98 -1.41 7.09 -5.23
CA PHE A 98 -2.40 8.07 -5.65
C PHE A 98 -1.91 8.86 -6.85
N VAL A 99 -2.84 9.41 -7.61
CA VAL A 99 -2.57 10.39 -8.66
C VAL A 99 -3.60 11.51 -8.52
N ALA A 100 -3.09 12.74 -8.43
CA ALA A 100 -3.92 13.95 -8.48
C ALA A 100 -3.99 14.44 -9.92
N GLY A 101 -5.09 14.12 -10.61
CA GLY A 101 -5.32 14.47 -12.01
C GLY A 101 -5.97 15.83 -12.22
N GLY A 102 -6.38 16.52 -11.14
CA GLY A 102 -7.13 17.78 -11.24
C GLY A 102 -8.53 17.58 -11.81
N SER A 103 -9.07 16.38 -11.67
CA SER A 103 -10.39 15.99 -12.19
C SER A 103 -11.48 16.19 -11.13
N GLU A 104 -12.75 15.94 -11.47
CA GLU A 104 -13.82 15.99 -10.46
C GLU A 104 -13.70 14.88 -9.40
N LEU A 105 -12.96 13.82 -9.74
CA LEU A 105 -12.75 12.63 -8.92
C LEU A 105 -11.26 12.26 -8.91
N GLU A 106 -10.62 12.41 -7.75
CA GLU A 106 -9.23 12.02 -7.55
C GLU A 106 -9.14 10.58 -7.04
N PHE A 107 -8.17 9.81 -7.52
CA PHE A 107 -8.06 8.39 -7.17
C PHE A 107 -6.93 8.13 -6.18
N VAL A 108 -7.27 7.39 -5.13
CA VAL A 108 -6.33 6.88 -4.13
C VAL A 108 -6.51 5.37 -4.02
N ALA A 109 -5.42 4.64 -4.21
CA ALA A 109 -5.32 3.21 -4.05
C ALA A 109 -4.62 2.88 -2.72
N PHE A 110 -5.34 2.25 -1.80
CA PHE A 110 -4.78 1.63 -0.60
C PHE A 110 -4.42 0.18 -0.91
N GLN A 111 -3.14 -0.07 -1.12
CA GLN A 111 -2.61 -1.39 -1.46
C GLN A 111 -2.26 -2.16 -0.20
N HIS A 112 -2.75 -3.40 -0.05
CA HIS A 112 -2.35 -4.28 1.04
C HIS A 112 -1.25 -5.24 0.57
N PRO A 113 0.03 -4.99 0.92
CA PRO A 113 1.18 -5.63 0.27
C PRO A 113 1.19 -7.14 0.39
N TRP A 114 0.78 -7.62 1.55
CA TRP A 114 0.90 -9.00 1.98
C TRP A 114 -0.20 -9.88 1.39
N ALA A 115 -1.37 -9.29 1.12
CA ALA A 115 -2.50 -9.97 0.53
C ALA A 115 -2.55 -9.78 -0.99
N ASP A 116 -1.69 -8.93 -1.56
CA ASP A 116 -1.69 -8.59 -2.99
C ASP A 116 -3.08 -8.12 -3.49
N ILE A 117 -3.72 -7.21 -2.75
CA ILE A 117 -5.01 -6.60 -3.08
C ILE A 117 -4.93 -5.07 -3.00
N VAL A 118 -5.86 -4.40 -3.68
CA VAL A 118 -5.92 -2.93 -3.75
C VAL A 118 -7.35 -2.47 -3.53
N LEU A 119 -7.54 -1.64 -2.49
CA LEU A 119 -8.75 -0.87 -2.29
C LEU A 119 -8.61 0.45 -3.06
N MET A 120 -9.45 0.63 -4.08
CA MET A 120 -9.51 1.87 -4.85
C MET A 120 -10.58 2.78 -4.26
N THR A 121 -10.25 4.05 -4.07
CA THR A 121 -11.16 5.06 -3.55
C THR A 121 -11.12 6.28 -4.46
N GLY A 122 -12.30 6.78 -4.82
CA GLY A 122 -12.44 8.05 -5.52
C GLY A 122 -12.83 9.14 -4.54
N TRP A 123 -12.16 10.28 -4.62
CA TRP A 123 -12.26 11.41 -3.71
C TRP A 123 -12.76 12.64 -4.46
N SER A 124 -13.75 13.33 -3.91
CA SER A 124 -14.25 14.57 -4.48
C SER A 124 -14.38 15.65 -3.41
N ARG A 125 -14.29 16.92 -3.83
CA ARG A 125 -14.45 18.04 -2.89
C ARG A 125 -15.90 18.11 -2.42
N SER A 126 -16.07 18.05 -1.11
CA SER A 126 -17.34 18.31 -0.45
C SER A 126 -17.79 19.75 -0.69
N SER A 127 -19.04 19.93 -1.10
CA SER A 127 -19.65 21.25 -1.33
C SER A 127 -19.84 22.06 -0.05
N THR A 128 -19.75 21.45 1.14
CA THR A 128 -20.03 22.09 2.43
C THR A 128 -18.79 22.67 3.12
N ASP A 129 -17.65 21.98 3.02
CA ASP A 129 -16.41 22.32 3.74
C ASP A 129 -15.17 22.31 2.84
N SER A 130 -15.33 22.10 1.53
CA SER A 130 -14.26 22.05 0.52
C SER A 130 -13.17 21.00 0.76
N ARG A 131 -13.36 20.08 1.72
CA ARG A 131 -12.45 18.95 1.97
C ARG A 131 -12.69 17.84 0.98
N LEU A 132 -11.64 17.08 0.66
CA LEU A 132 -11.76 15.87 -0.15
C LEU A 132 -12.45 14.79 0.70
N ARG A 133 -13.45 14.13 0.13
CA ARG A 133 -14.14 12.99 0.75
C ARG A 133 -14.23 11.82 -0.22
N ILE A 134 -14.14 10.61 0.32
CA ILE A 134 -14.38 9.36 -0.40
C ILE A 134 -15.84 9.32 -0.82
N VAL A 135 -16.07 9.23 -2.13
CA VAL A 135 -17.41 9.16 -2.74
C VAL A 135 -17.66 7.84 -3.45
N VAL A 136 -16.61 7.10 -3.81
CA VAL A 136 -16.70 5.79 -4.43
C VAL A 136 -15.60 4.88 -3.92
N VAL A 137 -15.90 3.59 -3.82
CA VAL A 137 -15.00 2.57 -3.30
C VAL A 137 -15.09 1.34 -4.19
N GLY A 138 -13.95 0.73 -4.48
CA GLY A 138 -13.84 -0.54 -5.20
C GLY A 138 -12.70 -1.37 -4.63
N MET A 139 -12.73 -2.67 -4.87
CA MET A 139 -11.67 -3.59 -4.46
C MET A 139 -11.20 -4.40 -5.66
N ALA A 140 -9.90 -4.56 -5.79
CA ALA A 140 -9.28 -5.31 -6.86
C ALA A 140 -8.19 -6.26 -6.34
N MET A 141 -7.99 -7.37 -7.06
CA MET A 141 -6.77 -8.14 -6.94
C MET A 141 -5.59 -7.29 -7.45
N GLY A 142 -4.44 -7.35 -6.80
CA GLY A 142 -3.24 -6.64 -7.25
C GLY A 142 -2.82 -7.08 -8.65
N SER A 143 -3.03 -8.35 -9.00
CA SER A 143 -2.79 -8.87 -10.35
C SER A 143 -3.63 -8.16 -11.42
N VAL A 144 -4.88 -7.83 -11.11
CA VAL A 144 -5.77 -7.08 -12.01
C VAL A 144 -5.33 -5.63 -12.09
N ALA A 145 -4.93 -5.00 -10.98
CA ALA A 145 -4.31 -3.67 -11.00
C ALA A 145 -3.04 -3.61 -11.86
N ARG A 146 -2.30 -4.73 -11.96
CA ARG A 146 -1.16 -4.92 -12.88
C ARG A 146 -1.55 -5.32 -14.31
N GLY A 147 -2.85 -5.41 -14.62
CA GLY A 147 -3.35 -5.68 -15.97
C GLY A 147 -3.68 -7.13 -16.31
N ALA A 148 -3.72 -8.04 -15.33
CA ALA A 148 -4.15 -9.42 -15.56
C ALA A 148 -5.57 -9.47 -16.15
N LYS A 149 -5.81 -10.44 -17.04
CA LYS A 149 -7.10 -10.68 -17.67
C LYS A 149 -7.69 -12.00 -17.19
N ALA A 150 -9.00 -12.15 -17.32
CA ALA A 150 -9.69 -13.39 -16.97
C ALA A 150 -9.15 -14.57 -17.82
N PRO A 151 -8.96 -15.76 -17.24
CA PRO A 151 -9.18 -16.10 -15.82
C PRO A 151 -8.11 -15.47 -14.91
N PHE A 152 -8.55 -14.83 -13.83
CA PHE A 152 -7.64 -14.13 -12.93
C PHE A 152 -6.79 -15.11 -12.11
N PRO A 153 -5.48 -14.82 -11.92
CA PRO A 153 -4.61 -15.69 -11.15
C PRO A 153 -4.99 -15.60 -9.67
N THR A 154 -5.22 -16.76 -9.03
CA THR A 154 -5.45 -16.88 -7.59
C THR A 154 -4.15 -17.12 -6.83
N GLY A 155 -4.19 -17.00 -5.50
CA GLY A 155 -3.02 -17.13 -4.65
C GLY A 155 -2.31 -15.82 -4.37
N LEU A 156 -1.41 -15.83 -3.39
CA LEU A 156 -0.52 -14.71 -3.11
C LEU A 156 0.63 -14.70 -4.12
N ALA A 157 0.61 -13.77 -5.08
CA ALA A 157 1.54 -13.82 -6.23
C ALA A 157 3.02 -13.78 -5.83
N TRP A 158 3.36 -13.10 -4.75
CA TRP A 158 4.74 -13.04 -4.24
C TRP A 158 5.22 -14.37 -3.63
N MET A 159 4.31 -15.29 -3.30
CA MET A 159 4.63 -16.65 -2.83
C MET A 159 4.84 -17.66 -3.97
N ASN A 160 4.42 -17.34 -5.20
CA ASN A 160 4.48 -18.27 -6.33
C ASN A 160 5.87 -18.37 -6.97
N GLY A 161 6.82 -17.52 -6.57
CA GLY A 161 8.19 -17.50 -7.08
C GLY A 161 9.18 -18.32 -6.22
N LYS A 162 10.36 -18.62 -6.78
CA LYS A 162 11.50 -19.20 -6.02
C LYS A 162 12.37 -18.12 -5.34
N ARG A 163 11.86 -16.89 -5.22
CA ARG A 163 12.59 -15.74 -4.69
C ARG A 163 12.53 -15.72 -3.17
N TYR A 164 13.47 -15.01 -2.55
CA TYR A 164 13.42 -14.78 -1.12
C TYR A 164 12.20 -13.90 -0.79
N ALA A 165 11.39 -14.33 0.18
CA ALA A 165 10.09 -13.72 0.48
C ALA A 165 10.10 -12.18 0.63
N PRO A 166 11.03 -11.56 1.41
CA PRO A 166 11.04 -10.10 1.55
C PRO A 166 11.38 -9.36 0.25
N GLU A 167 12.15 -9.93 -0.65
CA GLU A 167 12.43 -9.32 -1.96
C GLU A 167 11.23 -9.48 -2.90
N ALA A 168 10.65 -10.68 -2.94
CA ALA A 168 9.51 -11.01 -3.80
C ALA A 168 8.30 -10.10 -3.53
N VAL A 169 8.00 -9.85 -2.24
CA VAL A 169 6.92 -8.93 -1.87
C VAL A 169 7.28 -7.48 -2.23
N GLY A 170 8.52 -7.04 -2.00
CA GLY A 170 8.97 -5.69 -2.35
C GLY A 170 8.83 -5.38 -3.83
N GLU A 171 9.37 -6.24 -4.69
CA GLU A 171 9.33 -6.10 -6.15
C GLU A 171 7.89 -6.14 -6.70
N LEU A 172 7.05 -7.04 -6.18
CA LEU A 172 5.65 -7.13 -6.60
C LEU A 172 4.87 -5.87 -6.23
N ASN A 173 5.15 -5.30 -5.05
CA ASN A 173 4.50 -4.09 -4.60
C ASN A 173 4.91 -2.90 -5.47
N ALA A 174 6.21 -2.74 -5.76
CA ALA A 174 6.71 -1.72 -6.68
C ALA A 174 6.10 -1.87 -8.09
N SER A 175 5.96 -3.10 -8.60
CA SER A 175 5.28 -3.36 -9.87
C SER A 175 3.82 -2.90 -9.86
N THR A 176 3.10 -3.10 -8.76
CA THR A 176 1.71 -2.64 -8.61
C THR A 176 1.63 -1.12 -8.53
N THR A 177 2.49 -0.49 -7.73
CA THR A 177 2.60 0.97 -7.63
C THR A 177 2.86 1.59 -9.01
N ASN A 178 3.84 1.06 -9.75
CA ASN A 178 4.19 1.57 -11.08
C ASN A 178 3.05 1.36 -12.09
N ALA A 179 2.34 0.23 -12.01
CA ALA A 179 1.19 -0.02 -12.88
C ALA A 179 0.06 0.98 -12.62
N ILE A 180 -0.26 1.24 -11.34
CA ILE A 180 -1.27 2.22 -10.93
C ILE A 180 -0.90 3.62 -11.41
N ALA A 181 0.33 4.06 -11.11
CA ALA A 181 0.82 5.36 -11.54
C ALA A 181 0.76 5.51 -13.07
N SER A 182 1.15 4.48 -13.81
CA SER A 182 1.18 4.51 -15.28
C SER A 182 -0.20 4.67 -15.91
N PHE A 183 -1.22 3.95 -15.42
CA PHE A 183 -2.54 4.05 -16.05
C PHE A 183 -3.30 5.31 -15.65
N GLU A 184 -3.10 5.78 -14.42
CA GLU A 184 -3.65 7.06 -13.95
C GLU A 184 -3.00 8.25 -14.69
N ALA A 185 -1.71 8.17 -15.00
CA ALA A 185 -1.02 9.13 -15.86
C ALA A 185 -1.42 9.03 -17.35
N GLY A 186 -2.30 8.09 -17.71
CA GLY A 186 -2.72 7.85 -19.10
C GLY A 186 -1.62 7.27 -20.00
N ILE A 187 -0.50 6.82 -19.43
CA ILE A 187 0.61 6.18 -20.16
C ILE A 187 0.18 4.79 -20.63
N THR A 188 -0.52 4.07 -19.77
CA THR A 188 -1.09 2.76 -20.07
C THR A 188 -2.61 2.80 -20.02
N ARG A 189 -3.25 1.83 -20.69
CA ARG A 189 -4.71 1.71 -20.65
C ARG A 189 -5.16 1.31 -19.25
N ASN A 190 -6.20 1.94 -18.73
CA ASN A 190 -6.83 1.56 -17.47
C ASN A 190 -7.17 0.05 -17.49
N PRO A 191 -6.58 -0.77 -16.59
CA PRO A 191 -6.74 -2.22 -16.61
C PRO A 191 -8.18 -2.66 -16.31
N PHE A 192 -8.98 -1.80 -15.68
CA PHE A 192 -10.37 -2.01 -15.31
C PHE A 192 -11.37 -1.65 -16.42
N ALA A 193 -10.95 -0.95 -17.48
CA ALA A 193 -11.87 -0.40 -18.49
C ALA A 193 -12.69 -1.45 -19.28
N ASP A 194 -12.17 -2.67 -19.42
CA ASP A 194 -12.83 -3.77 -20.15
C ASP A 194 -13.42 -4.84 -19.21
N ILE A 195 -13.43 -4.57 -17.91
CA ILE A 195 -13.97 -5.53 -16.93
C ILE A 195 -15.49 -5.36 -16.89
N GLY A 196 -16.20 -6.25 -17.58
CA GLY A 196 -17.65 -6.35 -17.46
C GLY A 196 -18.08 -6.77 -16.06
N GLU A 197 -19.38 -6.70 -15.76
CA GLU A 197 -19.98 -6.97 -14.45
C GLU A 197 -19.49 -8.29 -13.80
N ALA A 198 -19.58 -9.41 -14.52
CA ALA A 198 -19.10 -10.70 -14.05
C ALA A 198 -17.58 -10.73 -13.76
N GLY A 199 -16.80 -9.96 -14.53
CA GLY A 199 -15.37 -9.78 -14.26
C GLY A 199 -15.13 -8.94 -13.01
N GLY A 200 -15.97 -7.94 -12.76
CA GLY A 200 -15.92 -7.11 -11.55
C GLY A 200 -16.23 -7.93 -10.30
N GLU A 201 -17.26 -8.75 -10.34
CA GLU A 201 -17.59 -9.68 -9.26
C GLU A 201 -16.47 -10.70 -9.01
N ALA A 202 -15.93 -11.31 -10.09
CA ALA A 202 -14.83 -12.25 -9.98
C ALA A 202 -13.56 -11.61 -9.40
N MET A 203 -13.29 -10.34 -9.72
CA MET A 203 -12.19 -9.56 -9.18
C MET A 203 -12.35 -9.32 -7.67
N VAL A 204 -13.54 -8.91 -7.22
CA VAL A 204 -13.81 -8.71 -5.79
C VAL A 204 -13.74 -10.04 -5.02
N ALA A 205 -14.33 -11.10 -5.57
CA ALA A 205 -14.26 -12.44 -4.99
C ALA A 205 -12.82 -12.96 -4.90
N GLY A 206 -12.01 -12.73 -5.94
CA GLY A 206 -10.59 -13.07 -5.95
C GLY A 206 -9.80 -12.31 -4.88
N ALA A 207 -10.06 -11.01 -4.70
CA ALA A 207 -9.44 -10.21 -3.65
C ALA A 207 -9.81 -10.73 -2.24
N ALA A 208 -11.08 -11.12 -2.03
CA ALA A 208 -11.52 -11.74 -0.79
C ALA A 208 -10.82 -13.08 -0.52
N LEU A 209 -10.64 -13.92 -1.55
CA LEU A 209 -9.90 -15.18 -1.42
C LEU A 209 -8.44 -14.93 -1.03
N GLN A 210 -7.76 -13.96 -1.66
CA GLN A 210 -6.38 -13.61 -1.34
C GLN A 210 -6.24 -13.05 0.08
N TRP A 211 -7.22 -12.24 0.52
CA TRP A 211 -7.27 -11.77 1.90
C TRP A 211 -7.39 -12.94 2.89
N MET A 212 -8.31 -13.87 2.65
CA MET A 212 -8.48 -15.06 3.50
C MET A 212 -7.21 -15.92 3.54
N GLU A 213 -6.55 -16.12 2.40
CA GLU A 213 -5.29 -16.87 2.33
C GLU A 213 -4.17 -16.19 3.15
N HIS A 214 -4.04 -14.87 3.04
CA HIS A 214 -3.12 -14.09 3.87
C HIS A 214 -3.40 -14.26 5.37
N GLN A 215 -4.67 -14.18 5.79
CA GLN A 215 -5.06 -14.38 7.19
C GLN A 215 -4.76 -15.80 7.68
N VAL A 216 -4.99 -16.83 6.85
CA VAL A 216 -4.67 -18.23 7.18
C VAL A 216 -3.16 -18.40 7.37
N ASN A 217 -2.34 -17.87 6.47
CA ASN A 217 -0.88 -17.96 6.56
C ASN A 217 -0.36 -17.30 7.85
N LEU A 218 -0.88 -16.12 8.21
CA LEU A 218 -0.51 -15.44 9.45
C LEU A 218 -1.01 -16.19 10.69
N SER A 219 -2.20 -16.78 10.66
CA SER A 219 -2.78 -17.49 11.80
C SER A 219 -1.93 -18.67 12.27
N ALA A 220 -1.18 -19.31 11.36
CA ALA A 220 -0.26 -20.39 11.68
C ALA A 220 0.86 -19.96 12.64
N LEU A 221 1.25 -18.67 12.63
CA LEU A 221 2.19 -18.11 13.61
C LEU A 221 1.65 -18.14 15.03
N PHE A 222 0.33 -18.15 15.23
CA PHE A 222 -0.29 -18.16 16.56
C PHE A 222 -0.70 -19.56 17.02
N GLY A 223 -0.45 -20.58 16.19
CA GLY A 223 -0.62 -21.98 16.54
C GLY A 223 0.27 -22.42 17.71
N ASN A 224 -0.12 -23.54 18.34
CA ASN A 224 0.62 -24.14 19.46
C ASN A 224 1.58 -25.25 19.01
N HIS A 225 2.43 -24.96 18.02
CA HIS A 225 3.45 -25.89 17.53
C HIS A 225 4.88 -25.33 17.76
N PRO A 226 5.91 -26.20 17.77
CA PRO A 226 7.26 -25.82 18.22
C PRO A 226 7.87 -24.65 17.43
N LYS A 227 7.80 -24.67 16.09
CA LYS A 227 8.41 -23.62 15.26
C LYS A 227 7.75 -22.27 15.40
N ALA A 228 6.41 -22.21 15.46
CA ALA A 228 5.72 -20.94 15.70
C ALA A 228 6.03 -20.40 17.11
N ARG A 229 6.14 -21.27 18.13
CA ARG A 229 6.60 -20.84 19.47
C ARG A 229 8.01 -20.26 19.41
N ALA A 230 8.95 -20.96 18.78
CA ALA A 230 10.34 -20.51 18.63
C ALA A 230 10.40 -19.15 17.90
N MET A 231 9.63 -18.98 16.82
CA MET A 231 9.51 -17.72 16.09
C MET A 231 9.03 -16.58 16.98
N ARG A 232 7.95 -16.80 17.74
CA ARG A 232 7.42 -15.77 18.66
C ARG A 232 8.41 -15.42 19.78
N PHE A 233 9.14 -16.40 20.31
CA PHE A 233 10.17 -16.14 21.33
C PHE A 233 11.34 -15.34 20.77
N ALA A 234 11.92 -15.79 19.65
CA ALA A 234 13.03 -15.10 18.99
C ALA A 234 12.64 -13.67 18.61
N TRP A 235 11.42 -13.48 18.10
CA TRP A 235 10.91 -12.16 17.76
C TRP A 235 10.79 -11.22 18.96
N ASN A 236 10.20 -11.70 20.06
CA ASN A 236 10.06 -10.91 21.29
C ASN A 236 11.43 -10.51 21.86
N GLU A 237 12.41 -11.42 21.82
CA GLU A 237 13.79 -11.13 22.23
C GLU A 237 14.44 -10.07 21.34
N LEU A 238 14.24 -10.14 20.01
CA LEU A 238 14.75 -9.16 19.06
C LEU A 238 14.14 -7.78 19.26
N ILE A 239 12.82 -7.66 19.47
CA ILE A 239 12.16 -6.37 19.77
C ILE A 239 12.81 -5.74 21.01
N VAL A 240 12.90 -6.50 22.11
CA VAL A 240 13.43 -5.98 23.37
C VAL A 240 14.89 -5.58 23.22
N ALA A 241 15.70 -6.36 22.50
CA ALA A 241 17.09 -6.03 22.25
C ALA A 241 17.26 -4.85 21.30
N GLY A 242 16.41 -4.71 20.29
CA GLY A 242 16.37 -3.58 19.37
C GLY A 242 16.10 -2.27 20.11
N GLN A 243 15.08 -2.25 20.96
CA GLN A 243 14.75 -1.10 21.81
C GLN A 243 15.89 -0.69 22.76
N ARG A 244 16.68 -1.67 23.22
CA ARG A 244 17.79 -1.46 24.17
C ARG A 244 19.14 -1.26 23.49
N GLY A 245 19.22 -1.35 22.17
CA GLY A 245 20.49 -1.31 21.43
C GLY A 245 21.43 -2.49 21.73
N THR A 246 20.89 -3.65 22.13
CA THR A 246 21.66 -4.84 22.53
C THR A 246 21.55 -6.01 21.55
N LEU A 247 21.16 -5.76 20.29
CA LEU A 247 20.97 -6.79 19.26
C LEU A 247 22.20 -7.70 19.06
N GLY A 248 23.41 -7.18 19.21
CA GLY A 248 24.65 -7.97 19.09
C GLY A 248 24.81 -9.09 20.12
N LYS A 249 23.95 -9.15 21.14
CA LYS A 249 23.91 -10.28 22.10
C LYS A 249 23.03 -11.44 21.64
N ILE A 250 22.17 -11.21 20.64
CA ILE A 250 21.12 -12.15 20.21
C ILE A 250 21.37 -12.57 18.77
N LEU A 251 21.76 -11.62 17.92
CA LEU A 251 22.03 -11.90 16.52
C LEU A 251 23.26 -12.80 16.34
N PRO A 252 23.24 -13.70 15.35
CA PRO A 252 24.41 -14.48 14.97
C PRO A 252 25.58 -13.56 14.56
N PRO A 253 26.84 -13.97 14.75
CA PRO A 253 28.01 -13.17 14.36
C PRO A 253 28.06 -12.79 12.87
N ALA A 254 27.39 -13.54 12.01
CA ALA A 254 27.27 -13.26 10.58
C ALA A 254 26.40 -12.02 10.27
N ILE A 255 25.55 -11.59 11.21
CA ILE A 255 24.67 -10.45 11.06
C ILE A 255 25.21 -9.32 11.93
N SER A 256 25.80 -8.30 11.30
CA SER A 256 26.34 -7.16 12.04
C SER A 256 25.21 -6.35 12.68
N ALA A 257 25.22 -6.25 14.02
CA ALA A 257 24.25 -5.43 14.74
C ALA A 257 24.36 -3.92 14.45
N ASP A 258 25.50 -3.48 13.90
CA ASP A 258 25.76 -2.07 13.61
C ASP A 258 24.82 -1.51 12.54
N ILE A 259 24.35 -2.34 11.61
CA ILE A 259 23.44 -1.91 10.54
C ILE A 259 22.08 -1.46 11.09
N PHE A 260 21.73 -1.89 12.30
CA PHE A 260 20.45 -1.55 12.94
C PHE A 260 20.53 -0.35 13.89
N LYS A 261 21.73 0.22 14.12
CA LYS A 261 21.90 1.40 14.99
C LYS A 261 21.16 2.64 14.49
N ALA A 262 20.91 2.72 13.18
CA ALA A 262 20.16 3.80 12.57
C ALA A 262 18.63 3.65 12.73
N ILE A 263 18.15 2.50 13.22
CA ILE A 263 16.71 2.26 13.42
C ILE A 263 16.28 2.90 14.74
N GLU A 264 15.28 3.78 14.66
CA GLU A 264 14.70 4.44 15.83
C GLU A 264 14.13 3.40 16.82
N PRO A 265 14.44 3.50 18.13
CA PRO A 265 13.93 2.57 19.15
C PRO A 265 12.40 2.44 19.16
N GLU A 266 11.69 3.52 18.83
CA GLU A 266 10.23 3.55 18.78
C GLU A 266 9.65 2.67 17.68
N LEU A 267 10.36 2.49 16.56
CA LEU A 267 9.89 1.68 15.43
C LEU A 267 9.69 0.22 15.84
N TRP A 268 10.57 -0.32 16.69
CA TRP A 268 10.51 -1.72 17.15
C TRP A 268 9.18 -2.08 17.82
N ALA A 269 8.59 -1.15 18.57
CA ALA A 269 7.30 -1.36 19.23
C ALA A 269 6.11 -1.36 18.26
N THR A 270 6.33 -0.92 17.03
CA THR A 270 5.27 -0.80 16.01
C THR A 270 5.22 -1.97 15.04
N LEU A 271 6.19 -2.89 15.12
CA LEU A 271 6.31 -4.01 14.20
C LEU A 271 5.32 -5.13 14.59
N GLU A 272 4.35 -5.39 13.72
CA GLU A 272 3.35 -6.44 13.85
C GLU A 272 3.60 -7.56 12.82
N PRO A 273 3.39 -8.83 13.17
CA PRO A 273 3.55 -9.92 12.21
C PRO A 273 2.50 -9.84 11.11
N VAL A 274 2.93 -10.01 9.87
CA VAL A 274 2.08 -9.97 8.67
C VAL A 274 2.21 -11.20 7.80
N VAL A 275 3.32 -11.92 7.90
CA VAL A 275 3.51 -13.18 7.16
C VAL A 275 4.20 -14.18 8.07
N TYR A 276 3.79 -15.44 7.96
CA TYR A 276 4.53 -16.57 8.49
C TYR A 276 4.52 -17.71 7.48
N LEU A 277 5.72 -18.19 7.14
CA LEU A 277 5.94 -19.28 6.20
C LEU A 277 6.83 -20.32 6.87
N GLU A 278 6.46 -21.59 6.72
CA GLU A 278 7.18 -22.69 7.34
C GLU A 278 7.48 -23.79 6.33
N SER A 279 8.68 -24.36 6.44
CA SER A 279 9.10 -25.59 5.77
C SER A 279 9.62 -26.59 6.80
N SER A 280 10.02 -27.78 6.32
CA SER A 280 10.60 -28.81 7.20
C SER A 280 11.82 -28.34 7.99
N LYS A 281 12.62 -27.40 7.46
CA LYS A 281 13.86 -26.93 8.10
C LYS A 281 13.94 -25.43 8.36
N THR A 282 12.96 -24.65 7.90
CA THR A 282 13.03 -23.18 7.97
C THR A 282 11.68 -22.61 8.37
N ALA A 283 11.71 -21.51 9.11
CA ALA A 283 10.53 -20.68 9.35
C ALA A 283 10.91 -19.23 9.07
N VAL A 284 10.06 -18.52 8.32
CA VAL A 284 10.24 -17.11 7.96
C VAL A 284 9.04 -16.34 8.48
N ALA A 285 9.27 -15.25 9.20
CA ALA A 285 8.25 -14.30 9.56
C ALA A 285 8.61 -12.92 9.02
N LEU A 286 7.60 -12.19 8.55
CA LEU A 286 7.72 -10.78 8.18
C LEU A 286 6.88 -9.95 9.15
N PHE A 287 7.40 -8.77 9.49
CA PHE A 287 6.79 -7.85 10.42
C PHE A 287 6.75 -6.46 9.81
N THR A 288 5.61 -5.78 9.82
CA THR A 288 5.51 -4.42 9.27
C THR A 288 5.17 -3.42 10.35
N SER A 289 5.59 -2.17 10.18
CA SER A 289 5.24 -1.12 11.12
C SER A 289 3.82 -0.61 10.85
N TRP A 290 2.92 -0.67 11.84
CA TRP A 290 1.60 -0.04 11.71
C TRP A 290 1.67 1.50 11.67
N ARG A 291 2.78 2.08 12.17
CA ARG A 291 3.05 3.53 12.14
C ARG A 291 3.64 3.97 10.80
N ASN A 292 4.51 3.15 10.20
CA ASN A 292 5.10 3.40 8.90
C ASN A 292 5.04 2.13 8.02
N PRO A 293 3.94 1.90 7.29
CA PRO A 293 3.73 0.68 6.49
C PRO A 293 4.77 0.45 5.37
N ASP A 294 5.55 1.47 5.02
CA ASP A 294 6.68 1.36 4.09
C ASP A 294 7.80 0.46 4.65
N VAL A 295 7.93 0.36 5.97
CA VAL A 295 9.03 -0.35 6.63
C VAL A 295 8.57 -1.71 7.14
N TYR A 296 9.35 -2.75 6.81
CA TYR A 296 9.15 -4.09 7.33
C TYR A 296 10.47 -4.77 7.67
N ALA A 297 10.41 -5.75 8.57
CA ALA A 297 11.50 -6.59 8.99
C ALA A 297 11.25 -8.06 8.61
N VAL A 298 12.33 -8.80 8.41
CA VAL A 298 12.30 -10.26 8.23
C VAL A 298 13.03 -10.92 9.38
N LEU A 299 12.52 -12.06 9.83
CA LEU A 299 13.20 -12.99 10.71
C LEU A 299 13.14 -14.38 10.10
N THR A 300 14.30 -14.98 9.86
CA THR A 300 14.40 -16.36 9.41
C THR A 300 15.05 -17.21 10.49
N LEU A 301 14.34 -18.26 10.89
CA LEU A 301 14.86 -19.32 11.73
C LEU A 301 15.13 -20.57 10.89
N ARG A 302 16.15 -21.34 11.28
CA ARG A 302 16.48 -22.64 10.67
C ARG A 302 16.67 -23.68 11.77
N GLY A 303 16.22 -24.90 11.50
CA GLY A 303 16.33 -26.00 12.44
C GLY A 303 15.19 -27.00 12.33
N ASP A 304 15.03 -27.81 13.36
CA ASP A 304 13.93 -28.77 13.51
C ASP A 304 13.01 -28.37 14.68
N ASP A 305 12.10 -29.26 15.07
CA ASP A 305 11.13 -28.97 16.13
C ASP A 305 11.76 -28.86 17.53
N ASP A 306 12.97 -29.38 17.71
CA ASP A 306 13.68 -29.40 19.00
C ASP A 306 14.66 -28.22 19.12
N HIS A 307 15.25 -27.78 18.00
CA HIS A 307 16.22 -26.69 18.00
C HIS A 307 16.07 -25.79 16.77
N MET A 308 15.81 -24.50 17.00
CA MET A 308 15.74 -23.45 15.98
C MET A 308 16.72 -22.32 16.29
N GLU A 309 17.50 -21.90 15.31
CA GLU A 309 18.45 -20.79 15.41
C GLU A 309 18.07 -19.65 14.44
N ILE A 310 18.39 -18.41 14.82
CA ILE A 310 18.29 -17.26 13.90
C ILE A 310 19.37 -17.41 12.84
N VAL A 311 18.99 -17.32 11.57
CA VAL A 311 19.94 -17.36 10.43
C VAL A 311 19.91 -16.14 9.55
N ASP A 312 18.80 -15.38 9.59
CA ASP A 312 18.71 -14.09 8.93
C ASP A 312 17.78 -13.15 9.70
N PHE A 313 18.12 -11.86 9.67
CA PHE A 313 17.33 -10.78 10.21
C PHE A 313 17.70 -9.48 9.49
N GLY A 314 16.71 -8.73 9.02
CA GLY A 314 16.94 -7.52 8.23
C GLY A 314 15.72 -6.60 8.16
N PHE A 315 15.97 -5.34 7.81
CA PHE A 315 14.92 -4.34 7.53
C PHE A 315 14.90 -4.00 6.05
N TYR A 316 13.71 -3.72 5.56
CA TYR A 316 13.42 -3.39 4.16
C TYR A 316 12.46 -2.21 4.10
N ARG A 317 12.44 -1.54 2.95
CA ARG A 317 11.50 -0.46 2.64
C ARG A 317 10.87 -0.70 1.28
N PHE A 318 9.54 -0.65 1.17
CA PHE A 318 8.85 -0.80 -0.11
C PHE A 318 9.29 0.25 -1.13
N SER A 319 9.46 1.49 -0.69
CA SER A 319 10.01 2.59 -1.49
C SER A 319 11.39 2.30 -2.06
N GLY A 320 12.20 1.45 -1.42
CA GLY A 320 13.51 1.03 -1.94
C GLY A 320 13.46 0.13 -3.17
N PHE A 321 12.28 -0.42 -3.51
CA PHE A 321 12.07 -1.26 -4.69
C PHE A 321 11.53 -0.48 -5.90
N ILE A 322 11.13 0.78 -5.71
CA ILE A 322 10.64 1.64 -6.79
C ILE A 322 11.85 2.28 -7.48
N THR A 323 12.09 1.94 -8.74
CA THR A 323 13.16 2.55 -9.56
C THR A 323 12.83 4.00 -9.90
N GLU A 324 13.82 4.91 -9.86
CA GLU A 324 13.65 6.35 -10.12
C GLU A 324 13.02 6.68 -11.49
N ASP A 325 13.12 5.78 -12.48
CA ASP A 325 12.54 5.95 -13.82
C ASP A 325 10.99 5.87 -13.87
N ALA A 326 10.32 5.67 -12.72
CA ALA A 326 8.87 5.50 -12.60
C ALA A 326 8.11 6.69 -11.94
N GLN A 327 8.80 7.81 -11.69
CA GLN A 327 8.21 9.07 -11.20
C GLN A 327 8.29 10.17 -12.27
#